data_AF-A0A7J7U511-F1
#
_entry.id   AF-A0A7J7U511-F1
#
_cell.length_a   1.000
_cell.length_b   1.000
_cell.length_c   1.000
_cell.angle_alpha   90.00
_cell.angle_beta   90.00
_cell.angle_gamma   90.00
#
_symmetry.space_group_name_H-M   'P 1'
#
loop_
_entity.id
_entity.type
_entity.pdbx_description
1 polymer ?
#
loop_
_entity_poly.entity_id
_entity_poly.type
_entity_poly.pdbx_seq_one_letter_code
_entity_poly.pdbx_strand_id
1 'polypeptide(L)'
;MKFTIFFAGLLGVLLAPALAEYNVNSGDSNNSGGSGQLSVSVNNAQNVANVDNNDGLDSWNLLLDYNTGFAAVRVFRKKACIVHRMNKGVMPSLQALDAMVKEKKFQGEGPGGPPPKGLTYSINPDKVDNLDKFGKPIVGMCKGAPTYMAEEIQGASLSFALSVCFSTKIPPFLALSFCGSLKGK
;
A
#
# COMPACT_ATOMS: atom_id res chain seq x y z
N MET A 1 16.44 44.30 53.29
CA MET A 1 17.11 43.05 52.89
C MET A 1 16.50 42.58 51.60
N LYS A 2 17.33 42.24 50.62
CA LYS A 2 17.02 42.07 49.20
C LYS A 2 17.19 40.58 48.88
N PHE A 3 16.14 39.89 48.44
CA PHE A 3 16.25 38.53 47.90
C PHE A 3 15.74 38.54 46.47
N THR A 4 16.68 38.69 45.55
CA THR A 4 16.51 38.51 44.12
C THR A 4 16.47 37.00 43.84
N ILE A 5 15.34 36.46 43.39
CA ILE A 5 15.26 35.06 42.94
C ILE A 5 15.49 35.05 41.42
N PHE A 6 16.64 34.52 41.03
CA PHE A 6 16.97 34.16 39.66
C PHE A 6 16.16 32.92 39.25
N PHE A 7 15.28 33.04 38.25
CA PHE A 7 14.81 31.86 37.52
C PHE A 7 15.70 31.66 36.29
N ALA A 8 16.67 30.75 36.46
CA ALA A 8 17.43 30.15 35.37
C ALA A 8 16.49 29.29 34.51
N GLY A 9 16.68 29.38 33.20
CA GLY A 9 15.69 28.97 32.22
C GLY A 9 15.53 27.47 31.97
N LEU A 10 14.50 27.17 31.20
CA LEU A 10 14.50 26.06 30.25
C LEU A 10 13.69 26.52 29.04
N LEU A 11 14.37 27.10 28.04
CA LEU A 11 13.82 27.15 26.69
C LEU A 11 13.84 25.71 26.17
N GLY A 12 12.76 24.97 26.43
CA GLY A 12 12.46 23.76 25.72
C GLY A 12 12.09 24.12 24.29
N VAL A 13 13.10 24.35 23.44
CA VAL A 13 12.89 24.34 21.99
C VAL A 13 12.60 22.88 21.64
N LEU A 14 11.31 22.52 21.69
CA LEU A 14 10.82 21.36 20.97
C LEU A 14 11.05 21.64 19.49
N LEU A 15 12.24 21.30 19.01
CA LEU A 15 12.45 20.93 17.64
C LEU A 15 11.64 19.64 17.44
N ALA A 16 10.33 19.76 17.25
CA ALA A 16 9.61 18.75 16.51
C ALA A 16 10.36 18.67 15.18
N PRO A 17 11.05 17.55 14.85
CA PRO A 17 11.55 17.40 13.51
C PRO A 17 10.32 17.55 12.63
N ALA A 18 10.32 18.58 11.78
CA ALA A 18 9.30 18.81 10.79
C ALA A 18 9.13 17.46 10.09
N LEU A 19 8.00 16.81 10.38
CA LEU A 19 7.60 15.62 9.67
C LEU A 19 7.39 16.14 8.27
N ALA A 20 8.39 15.91 7.40
CA ALA A 20 8.10 15.79 6.00
C ALA A 20 7.09 14.65 5.93
N GLU A 21 5.81 15.02 6.03
CA GLU A 21 4.73 14.29 5.41
C GLU A 21 5.26 14.02 4.01
N TYR A 22 5.64 12.77 3.76
CA TYR A 22 5.57 12.26 2.40
C TYR A 22 4.07 12.27 2.11
N ASN A 23 3.54 13.45 1.84
CA ASN A 23 2.37 13.52 1.01
C ASN A 23 2.90 12.93 -0.28
N VAL A 24 2.52 11.69 -0.58
CA VAL A 24 2.27 11.32 -1.97
C VAL A 24 1.12 12.24 -2.37
N ASN A 25 1.48 13.50 -2.56
CA ASN A 25 0.64 14.49 -3.17
C ASN A 25 0.33 13.83 -4.50
N SER A 26 -0.96 13.65 -4.76
CA SER A 26 -1.50 13.52 -6.10
C SER A 26 -1.25 14.80 -6.92
N GLY A 27 -0.07 15.42 -6.75
CA GLY A 27 0.43 16.53 -7.50
C GLY A 27 0.90 15.98 -8.82
N ASP A 28 0.21 16.43 -9.87
CA ASP A 28 0.23 15.95 -11.26
C ASP A 28 -0.73 14.78 -11.54
N SER A 29 -1.95 14.87 -11.01
CA SER A 29 -3.09 14.01 -11.37
C SER A 29 -3.62 14.23 -12.80
N ASN A 30 -2.78 14.10 -13.81
CA ASN A 30 -3.27 14.00 -15.20
C ASN A 30 -3.60 12.54 -15.60
N ASN A 31 -3.16 11.55 -14.81
CA ASN A 31 -3.44 10.12 -15.03
C ASN A 31 -4.02 9.47 -13.77
N SER A 32 -5.25 9.85 -13.40
CA SER A 32 -6.07 9.15 -12.40
C SER A 32 -7.41 8.69 -12.99
N GLY A 33 -7.87 7.49 -12.61
CA GLY A 33 -9.13 6.91 -13.07
C GLY A 33 -9.65 5.85 -12.09
N GLY A 34 -10.95 5.61 -12.03
CA GLY A 34 -11.54 4.75 -11.00
C GLY A 34 -13.06 4.77 -11.02
N SER A 35 -13.70 3.86 -10.28
CA SER A 35 -15.16 3.73 -10.17
C SER A 35 -15.60 3.57 -8.72
N GLY A 36 -16.64 4.31 -8.33
CA GLY A 36 -17.20 4.25 -6.98
C GLY A 36 -16.14 4.53 -5.91
N GLN A 37 -15.85 3.53 -5.10
CA GLN A 37 -14.90 3.61 -3.98
C GLN A 37 -13.43 3.36 -4.41
N LEU A 38 -13.17 2.91 -5.63
CA LEU A 38 -11.83 2.56 -6.10
C LEU A 38 -11.23 3.66 -6.99
N SER A 39 -10.02 4.13 -6.68
CA SER A 39 -9.24 5.02 -7.55
C SER A 39 -7.87 4.43 -7.86
N VAL A 40 -7.44 4.56 -9.11
CA VAL A 40 -6.11 4.20 -9.60
C VAL A 40 -5.42 5.46 -10.09
N SER A 41 -4.17 5.66 -9.67
CA SER A 41 -3.32 6.75 -10.16
C SER A 41 -1.97 6.21 -10.56
N VAL A 42 -1.40 6.81 -11.60
CA VAL A 42 -0.09 6.42 -12.15
C VAL A 42 0.83 7.62 -12.14
N ASN A 43 1.99 7.47 -11.52
CA ASN A 43 3.07 8.44 -11.58
C ASN A 43 4.23 7.87 -12.40
N ASN A 44 4.30 8.26 -13.67
CA ASN A 44 5.35 7.81 -14.59
C ASN A 44 6.74 8.34 -14.21
N ALA A 45 6.84 9.53 -13.59
CA ALA A 45 8.12 10.11 -13.19
C ALA A 45 8.75 9.35 -12.00
N GLN A 46 7.92 8.91 -11.07
CA GLN A 46 8.35 8.09 -9.93
C GLN A 46 8.32 6.58 -10.24
N ASN A 47 7.80 6.19 -11.41
CA ASN A 47 7.64 4.79 -11.83
C ASN A 47 6.85 3.96 -10.80
N VAL A 48 5.75 4.53 -10.30
CA VAL A 48 4.85 3.91 -9.31
C VAL A 48 3.38 4.03 -9.72
N ALA A 49 2.57 3.09 -9.26
CA ALA A 49 1.11 3.18 -9.32
C ALA A 49 0.50 3.02 -7.93
N ASN A 50 -0.60 3.72 -7.69
CA ASN A 50 -1.34 3.67 -6.45
C ASN A 50 -2.79 3.28 -6.73
N VAL A 51 -3.33 2.38 -5.91
CA VAL A 51 -4.72 1.95 -5.95
C VAL A 51 -5.33 2.15 -4.57
N ASP A 52 -6.29 3.05 -4.47
CA ASP A 52 -7.03 3.32 -3.25
C ASP A 52 -8.40 2.66 -3.32
N ASN A 53 -8.78 1.99 -2.24
CA ASN A 53 -10.14 1.54 -2.01
C ASN A 53 -10.68 2.24 -0.77
N ASN A 54 -11.66 3.12 -0.98
CA ASN A 54 -12.28 3.97 0.03
C ASN A 54 -13.61 3.35 0.49
N ASP A 55 -13.52 2.15 1.08
CA ASP A 55 -14.68 1.40 1.59
C ASP A 55 -14.84 1.53 3.11
N GLY A 56 -14.85 2.78 3.59
CA GLY A 56 -15.03 3.10 5.01
C GLY A 56 -14.00 2.43 5.91
N LEU A 57 -14.46 1.63 6.88
CA LEU A 57 -13.55 0.92 7.80
C LEU A 57 -12.73 -0.17 7.09
N ASP A 58 -13.21 -0.72 5.98
CA ASP A 58 -12.52 -1.74 5.18
C ASP A 58 -11.66 -1.14 4.06
N SER A 59 -11.37 0.16 4.15
CA SER A 59 -10.46 0.83 3.23
C SER A 59 -9.07 0.18 3.23
N TRP A 60 -8.42 0.27 2.08
CA TRP A 60 -7.02 -0.12 1.90
C TRP A 60 -6.40 0.69 0.76
N ASN A 61 -5.07 0.75 0.77
CA ASN A 61 -4.28 1.37 -0.30
C ASN A 61 -3.21 0.36 -0.75
N LEU A 62 -3.03 0.20 -2.05
CA LEU A 62 -1.98 -0.61 -2.67
C LEU A 62 -1.05 0.28 -3.48
N LEU A 63 0.24 0.20 -3.21
CA LEU A 63 1.29 0.87 -3.97
C LEU A 63 2.14 -0.18 -4.69
N LEU A 64 2.32 0.00 -5.99
CA LEU A 64 3.19 -0.80 -6.86
C LEU A 64 4.44 0.03 -7.19
N ASP A 65 5.61 -0.37 -6.71
CA ASP A 65 6.89 0.30 -6.99
C ASP A 65 7.69 -0.48 -8.02
N TYR A 66 7.65 0.00 -9.28
CA TYR A 66 8.30 -0.68 -10.40
C TYR A 66 9.82 -0.49 -10.40
N ASN A 67 10.37 0.45 -9.62
CA ASN A 67 11.83 0.60 -9.49
C ASN A 67 12.42 -0.53 -8.64
N THR A 68 11.76 -0.86 -7.53
CA THR A 68 12.26 -1.88 -6.59
C THR A 68 11.69 -3.27 -6.88
N GLY A 69 10.60 -3.35 -7.63
CA GLY A 69 9.90 -4.61 -7.91
C GLY A 69 9.08 -5.11 -6.71
N PHE A 70 8.83 -4.25 -5.73
CA PHE A 70 7.99 -4.52 -4.57
C PHE A 70 6.64 -3.83 -4.69
N ALA A 71 5.64 -4.44 -4.09
CA ALA A 71 4.35 -3.84 -3.85
C ALA A 71 4.07 -3.84 -2.35
N ALA A 72 3.22 -2.92 -1.92
CA ALA A 72 2.83 -2.80 -0.54
C ALA A 72 1.33 -2.48 -0.44
N VAL A 73 0.63 -3.14 0.47
CA VAL A 73 -0.77 -2.85 0.79
C VAL A 73 -0.88 -2.38 2.24
N ARG A 74 -1.47 -1.21 2.45
CA ARG A 74 -1.85 -0.70 3.77
C ARG A 74 -3.31 -1.03 4.04
N VAL A 75 -3.55 -1.82 5.08
CA VAL A 75 -4.89 -2.26 5.49
C VAL A 75 -5.31 -1.44 6.71
N PHE A 76 -6.22 -0.48 6.53
CA PHE A 76 -6.50 0.53 7.55
C PHE A 76 -7.13 -0.07 8.81
N ARG A 77 -8.13 -0.97 8.68
CA ARG A 77 -8.75 -1.65 9.82
C ARG A 77 -7.76 -2.44 10.69
N LYS A 78 -6.77 -3.04 10.05
CA LYS A 78 -5.73 -3.85 10.71
C LYS A 78 -4.56 -3.01 11.20
N LYS A 79 -4.53 -1.72 10.86
CA LYS A 79 -3.42 -0.79 11.15
C LYS A 79 -2.08 -1.40 10.78
N ALA A 80 -2.00 -2.09 9.64
CA ALA A 80 -0.83 -2.84 9.22
C ALA A 80 -0.48 -2.54 7.76
N CYS A 81 0.80 -2.69 7.42
CA CYS A 81 1.28 -2.71 6.05
C CYS A 81 1.75 -4.13 5.70
N ILE A 82 1.49 -4.57 4.48
CA ILE A 82 1.99 -5.85 3.97
C ILE A 82 2.81 -5.53 2.73
N VAL A 83 4.06 -5.96 2.71
CA VAL A 83 4.97 -5.80 1.57
C VAL A 83 5.20 -7.15 0.92
N HIS A 84 5.28 -7.19 -0.41
CA HIS A 84 5.54 -8.42 -1.14
C HIS A 84 6.27 -8.14 -2.45
N ARG A 85 6.98 -9.14 -2.97
CA ARG A 85 7.59 -9.05 -4.30
C ARG A 85 6.49 -9.14 -5.36
N MET A 86 6.58 -8.29 -6.39
CA MET A 86 5.66 -8.34 -7.52
C MET A 86 6.01 -9.51 -8.46
N ASN A 87 5.00 -10.33 -8.79
CA ASN A 87 5.12 -11.27 -9.89
C ASN A 87 4.88 -10.55 -11.22
N LYS A 88 5.98 -10.26 -11.92
CA LYS A 88 5.98 -9.53 -13.21
C LYS A 88 5.22 -10.24 -14.34
N GLY A 89 4.96 -11.55 -14.22
CA GLY A 89 4.20 -12.32 -15.21
C GLY A 89 2.68 -12.19 -15.06
N VAL A 90 2.21 -11.69 -13.92
CA VAL A 90 0.78 -11.58 -13.59
C VAL A 90 0.37 -10.13 -13.29
N MET A 91 1.21 -9.39 -12.57
CA MET A 91 0.98 -7.97 -12.28
C MET A 91 0.96 -7.14 -13.56
N PRO A 92 0.04 -6.17 -13.69
CA PRO A 92 0.03 -5.27 -14.84
C PRO A 92 1.30 -4.40 -14.87
N SER A 93 1.79 -4.08 -16.07
CA SER A 93 2.87 -3.10 -16.22
C SER A 93 2.37 -1.69 -15.89
N LEU A 94 3.28 -0.78 -15.52
CA LEU A 94 2.93 0.62 -15.29
C LEU A 94 2.25 1.25 -16.51
N GLN A 95 2.77 0.98 -17.72
CA GLN A 95 2.20 1.45 -18.97
C GLN A 95 0.78 0.93 -19.21
N ALA A 96 0.51 -0.34 -18.85
CA ALA A 96 -0.83 -0.89 -18.95
C ALA A 96 -1.79 -0.17 -17.99
N LEU A 97 -1.37 0.07 -16.74
CA LEU A 97 -2.16 0.84 -15.78
C LEU A 97 -2.43 2.28 -16.29
N ASP A 98 -1.41 2.94 -16.83
CA ASP A 98 -1.51 4.30 -17.36
C ASP A 98 -2.51 4.39 -18.52
N ALA A 99 -2.41 3.47 -19.49
CA ALA A 99 -3.34 3.38 -20.61
C ALA A 99 -4.78 3.15 -20.12
N MET A 100 -4.98 2.25 -19.16
CA MET A 100 -6.31 1.95 -18.62
C MET A 100 -6.94 3.13 -17.89
N VAL A 101 -6.13 3.89 -17.15
CA VAL A 101 -6.59 5.13 -16.52
C VAL A 101 -7.06 6.13 -17.58
N LYS A 102 -6.28 6.34 -18.64
CA LYS A 102 -6.62 7.25 -19.76
C LYS A 102 -7.87 6.80 -20.52
N GLU A 103 -8.01 5.50 -20.73
CA GLU A 103 -9.15 4.88 -21.41
C GLU A 103 -10.37 4.69 -20.50
N LYS A 104 -10.29 5.12 -19.23
CA LYS A 104 -11.36 4.97 -18.22
C LYS A 104 -11.83 3.52 -18.06
N LYS A 105 -10.95 2.53 -18.27
CA LYS A 105 -11.28 1.10 -18.17
C LYS A 105 -11.58 0.61 -16.75
N PHE A 106 -11.29 1.44 -15.75
CA PHE A 106 -11.72 1.23 -14.37
C PHE A 106 -13.16 1.71 -14.10
N GLN A 107 -13.79 2.42 -15.05
CA GLN A 107 -15.15 2.97 -14.98
C GLN A 107 -16.13 2.08 -15.74
N GLY A 108 -17.02 1.40 -15.01
CA GLY A 108 -18.09 0.58 -15.57
C GLY A 108 -18.00 -0.89 -15.13
N GLU A 109 -19.16 -1.54 -15.01
CA GLU A 109 -19.22 -3.00 -14.98
C GLU A 109 -18.74 -3.50 -16.33
N GLY A 110 -17.47 -3.91 -16.40
CA GLY A 110 -16.92 -4.55 -17.59
C GLY A 110 -17.77 -5.78 -17.95
N PRO A 111 -18.02 -6.04 -19.24
CA PRO A 111 -18.81 -7.19 -19.67
C PRO A 111 -18.20 -8.48 -19.11
N GLY A 112 -19.04 -9.48 -18.82
CA GLY A 112 -18.73 -10.77 -18.17
C GLY A 112 -17.50 -11.51 -18.71
N GLY A 113 -16.33 -10.97 -18.44
CA GLY A 113 -15.04 -11.51 -18.79
C GLY A 113 -14.57 -12.54 -17.77
N PRO A 114 -13.50 -13.28 -18.10
CA PRO A 114 -12.91 -14.22 -17.17
C PRO A 114 -12.54 -13.49 -15.85
N PRO A 115 -12.67 -14.16 -14.71
CA PRO A 115 -12.35 -13.56 -13.42
C PRO A 115 -10.90 -13.05 -13.40
N PRO A 116 -10.62 -11.97 -12.65
CA PRO A 116 -9.28 -11.44 -12.45
C PRO A 116 -8.26 -12.55 -12.15
N LYS A 117 -7.04 -12.44 -12.67
CA LYS A 117 -5.96 -13.34 -12.26
C LYS A 117 -5.71 -13.16 -10.77
N GLY A 118 -5.76 -14.26 -10.03
CA GLY A 118 -5.57 -14.28 -8.59
C GLY A 118 -4.12 -14.59 -8.21
N LEU A 119 -3.54 -13.78 -7.33
CA LEU A 119 -2.30 -14.11 -6.63
C LEU A 119 -2.60 -14.25 -5.15
N THR A 120 -2.05 -15.29 -4.53
CA THR A 120 -2.21 -15.54 -3.10
C THR A 120 -0.85 -15.48 -2.41
N TYR A 121 -0.79 -14.75 -1.31
CA TYR A 121 0.42 -14.52 -0.53
C TYR A 121 0.24 -15.04 0.89
N SER A 122 1.27 -15.69 1.44
CA SER A 122 1.35 -16.02 2.85
C SER A 122 2.04 -14.90 3.61
N ILE A 123 1.40 -14.38 4.65
CA ILE A 123 1.98 -13.35 5.51
C ILE A 123 2.93 -14.01 6.51
N ASN A 124 4.18 -13.56 6.54
CA ASN A 124 5.11 -13.89 7.60
C ASN A 124 4.64 -13.25 8.92
N PRO A 125 4.50 -14.02 10.02
CA PRO A 125 4.05 -13.48 11.30
C PRO A 125 5.04 -12.46 11.91
N ASP A 126 6.30 -12.49 11.51
CA ASP A 126 7.34 -11.58 11.98
C ASP A 126 7.30 -10.26 11.23
N LYS A 127 7.53 -9.17 11.98
CA LYS A 127 7.58 -7.83 11.42
C LYS A 127 8.86 -7.66 10.62
N VAL A 128 8.79 -6.80 9.62
CA VAL A 128 9.99 -6.37 8.93
C VAL A 128 10.77 -5.40 9.81
N ASP A 129 12.01 -5.74 10.13
CA ASP A 129 12.89 -4.92 10.97
C ASP A 129 13.38 -3.65 10.28
N ASN A 130 13.66 -3.72 8.97
CA ASN A 130 14.15 -2.60 8.18
C ASN A 130 13.26 -2.36 6.96
N LEU A 131 12.46 -1.29 7.02
CA LEU A 131 11.56 -0.87 5.94
C LEU A 131 12.29 -0.21 4.76
N ASP A 132 13.48 0.36 4.99
CA ASP A 132 14.22 1.13 3.99
C ASP A 132 14.64 0.29 2.78
N LYS A 133 14.70 -1.04 2.95
CA LYS A 133 15.02 -1.99 1.88
C LYS A 133 13.97 -2.06 0.76
N PHE A 134 12.78 -1.50 0.94
CA PHE A 134 11.70 -1.54 -0.05
C PHE A 134 11.54 -0.25 -0.87
N GLY A 135 12.39 0.75 -0.65
CA GLY A 135 12.36 2.00 -1.39
C GLY A 135 11.47 3.08 -0.77
N LYS A 136 11.79 4.33 -1.10
CA LYS A 136 11.16 5.53 -0.51
C LYS A 136 9.63 5.56 -0.64
N PRO A 137 9.01 5.18 -1.78
CA PRO A 137 7.55 5.19 -1.90
C PRO A 137 6.86 4.29 -0.86
N ILE A 138 7.35 3.05 -0.69
CA ILE A 138 6.83 2.09 0.29
C ILE A 138 7.14 2.53 1.72
N VAL A 139 8.36 3.01 1.98
CA VAL A 139 8.76 3.55 3.30
C VAL A 139 7.83 4.67 3.72
N GLY A 140 7.50 5.55 2.77
CA GLY A 140 6.45 6.52 2.91
C GLY A 140 5.16 5.82 3.31
N MET A 141 4.48 5.18 2.37
CA MET A 141 3.13 4.65 2.56
C MET A 141 2.95 3.80 3.84
N CYS A 142 3.95 2.99 4.22
CA CYS A 142 3.88 2.12 5.41
C CYS A 142 4.30 2.80 6.73
N LYS A 143 4.80 4.04 6.72
CA LYS A 143 5.28 4.72 7.92
C LYS A 143 4.20 4.77 9.01
N GLY A 144 4.58 4.39 10.22
CA GLY A 144 3.71 4.38 11.39
C GLY A 144 2.79 3.15 11.52
N ALA A 145 2.84 2.21 10.56
CA ALA A 145 2.18 0.92 10.67
C ALA A 145 3.22 -0.22 10.81
N PRO A 146 2.99 -1.26 11.63
CA PRO A 146 3.78 -2.48 11.56
C PRO A 146 3.70 -3.08 10.15
N THR A 147 4.86 -3.34 9.57
CA THR A 147 5.00 -3.91 8.23
C THR A 147 5.33 -5.40 8.32
N TYR A 148 4.66 -6.21 7.51
CA TYR A 148 4.87 -7.65 7.41
C TYR A 148 5.24 -8.02 5.99
N MET A 149 6.18 -8.94 5.82
CA MET A 149 6.49 -9.49 4.51
C MET A 149 5.46 -10.56 4.15
N ALA A 150 5.05 -10.63 2.89
CA ALA A 150 4.28 -11.74 2.38
C ALA A 150 4.96 -12.36 1.16
N GLU A 151 4.90 -13.69 1.07
CA GLU A 151 5.52 -14.46 0.01
C GLU A 151 4.45 -15.12 -0.85
N GLU A 152 4.65 -15.08 -2.18
CA GLU A 152 3.69 -15.67 -3.11
C GLU A 152 3.67 -17.18 -2.94
N ILE A 153 2.47 -17.74 -2.78
CA ILE A 153 2.27 -19.18 -2.68
C ILE A 153 2.05 -19.72 -4.09
N GLN A 154 2.89 -20.67 -4.50
CA GLN A 154 2.68 -21.42 -5.73
C GLN A 154 1.89 -22.70 -5.42
N GLY A 155 0.74 -22.88 -6.07
CA GLY A 155 -0.12 -24.06 -5.92
C GLY A 155 -1.09 -23.99 -4.73
N ALA A 156 -2.04 -24.93 -4.71
CA ALA A 156 -3.02 -25.03 -3.64
C ALA A 156 -2.44 -25.82 -2.46
N SER A 157 -2.23 -25.18 -1.31
CA SER A 157 -1.93 -25.88 -0.05
C SER A 157 -3.16 -25.92 0.85
N LEU A 158 -3.42 -27.08 1.46
CA LEU A 158 -4.55 -27.29 2.37
C LEU A 158 -4.49 -26.36 3.59
N SER A 159 -3.27 -26.05 4.05
CA SER A 159 -3.01 -25.16 5.18
C SER A 159 -3.41 -23.71 4.88
N PHE A 160 -3.27 -23.27 3.62
CA PHE A 160 -3.69 -21.92 3.21
C PHE A 160 -5.19 -21.84 2.93
N ALA A 161 -5.82 -22.92 2.45
CA ALA A 161 -7.26 -22.98 2.23
C ALA A 161 -8.08 -22.73 3.52
N LEU A 162 -7.50 -23.05 4.68
CA LEU A 162 -8.12 -22.86 6.01
C LEU A 162 -7.71 -21.54 6.69
N SER A 163 -6.82 -20.76 6.10
CA SER A 163 -6.31 -19.53 6.70
C SER A 163 -7.23 -18.33 6.42
N VAL A 164 -7.29 -17.39 7.37
CA VAL A 164 -8.03 -16.14 7.17
C VAL A 164 -7.25 -15.26 6.18
N CYS A 165 -7.90 -14.89 5.09
CA CYS A 165 -7.31 -14.04 4.05
C CYS A 165 -8.03 -12.70 3.94
N PHE A 166 -7.25 -11.66 3.70
CA PHE A 166 -7.74 -10.36 3.24
C PHE A 166 -7.49 -10.26 1.74
N SER A 167 -8.53 -9.91 0.97
CA SER A 167 -8.43 -9.80 -0.48
C SER A 167 -8.61 -8.36 -0.94
N THR A 168 -7.72 -7.91 -1.80
CA THR A 168 -7.85 -6.67 -2.56
C THR A 168 -8.20 -7.03 -4.00
N LYS A 169 -9.23 -6.39 -4.54
CA LYS A 169 -9.63 -6.58 -5.94
C LYS A 169 -9.37 -5.27 -6.68
N ILE A 170 -8.75 -5.40 -7.85
CA ILE A 170 -8.50 -4.31 -8.79
C ILE A 170 -9.18 -4.72 -10.09
N PRO A 171 -10.49 -4.52 -10.20
CA PRO A 171 -11.23 -4.92 -11.39
C PRO A 171 -10.70 -4.23 -12.64
N PRO A 172 -10.75 -4.90 -13.80
CA PRO A 172 -11.12 -6.30 -14.01
C PRO A 172 -9.96 -7.33 -13.91
N PHE A 173 -8.74 -6.96 -13.49
CA PHE A 173 -7.54 -7.74 -13.85
C PHE A 173 -6.89 -8.52 -12.71
N LEU A 174 -6.85 -7.95 -11.51
CA LEU A 174 -6.03 -8.50 -10.44
C LEU A 174 -6.84 -8.69 -9.16
N ALA A 175 -6.71 -9.86 -8.57
CA ALA A 175 -7.12 -10.11 -7.19
C ALA A 175 -5.90 -10.56 -6.40
N LEU A 176 -5.56 -9.82 -5.33
CA LEU A 176 -4.49 -10.19 -4.41
C LEU A 176 -5.11 -10.64 -3.10
N SER A 177 -4.78 -11.85 -2.66
CA SER A 177 -5.20 -12.41 -1.38
C SER A 177 -4.00 -12.56 -0.46
N PHE A 178 -4.06 -11.96 0.72
CA PHE A 178 -3.03 -12.02 1.75
C PHE A 178 -3.56 -12.85 2.92
N CYS A 179 -2.94 -14.00 3.13
CA CYS A 179 -3.42 -15.04 4.03
C CYS A 179 -2.48 -15.19 5.23
N GLY A 180 -3.07 -15.19 6.44
CA GLY A 180 -2.32 -15.30 7.69
C GLY A 180 -2.72 -14.24 8.72
N SER A 181 -2.21 -14.40 9.94
CA SER A 181 -2.56 -13.52 11.05
C SER A 181 -1.69 -12.27 11.08
N LEU A 182 -2.33 -11.12 10.85
CA LEU A 182 -1.76 -9.82 11.19
C LEU A 182 -1.93 -9.57 12.69
N LYS A 183 -0.83 -9.61 13.44
CA LYS A 183 -0.84 -9.17 14.85
C LYS A 183 -0.85 -7.63 14.91
N GLY A 184 -2.02 -7.04 14.64
CA GLY A 184 -2.25 -5.61 14.87
C GLY A 184 -2.02 -5.26 16.34
N LYS A 185 -1.56 -4.03 16.61
CA LYS A 185 -1.54 -3.46 17.97
C LYS A 185 -2.91 -2.92 18.35
#